data_AF-A0A538D9X2-F1
#
_entry.id   AF-A0A538D9X2-F1
#
_cell.length_a   1.000
_cell.length_b   1.000
_cell.length_c   1.000
_cell.angle_alpha   90.00
_cell.angle_beta   90.00
_cell.angle_gamma   90.00
#
_symmetry.space_group_name_H-M   'P 1'
#
loop_
_entity.id
_entity.type
_entity.pdbx_description
1 polymer ?
#
loop_
_entity_poly.entity_id
_entity_poly.type
_entity_poly.pdbx_seq_one_letter_code
_entity_poly.pdbx_strand_id
1 'polypeptide(L)'
;MARAVLIAFAALLVAGCGGEKTVEPTGPVVGTLPKVGKANPAAGKKVFADNGCGGCHTLQAAGASGQIGPDLDKVLKGKDAEFIKTSISDPNAEIAPGYQPNVMPQSYGSELTSQQLNDLVAFLQTG
;
A
#
# COMPACT_ATOMS: atom_id res chain seq x y z
N MET A 1 -39.22 28.60 -43.81
CA MET A 1 -40.47 28.47 -43.03
C MET A 1 -40.12 27.86 -41.68
N ALA A 2 -40.53 28.52 -40.60
CA ALA A 2 -40.45 28.10 -39.19
C ALA A 2 -39.04 28.00 -38.55
N ARG A 3 -38.78 28.44 -37.31
CA ARG A 3 -39.41 29.36 -36.35
C ARG A 3 -38.43 29.41 -35.15
N ALA A 4 -38.23 30.60 -34.60
CA ALA A 4 -37.32 30.91 -33.48
C ALA A 4 -37.77 30.31 -32.12
N VAL A 5 -36.82 30.02 -31.23
CA VAL A 5 -36.88 30.15 -29.73
C VAL A 5 -35.43 30.19 -29.23
N LEU A 6 -34.83 31.34 -28.93
CA LEU A 6 -34.81 32.11 -27.66
C LEU A 6 -34.33 31.36 -26.40
N ILE A 7 -33.09 31.69 -26.01
CA ILE A 7 -32.63 32.11 -24.68
C ILE A 7 -33.20 31.39 -23.45
N ALA A 8 -32.32 30.72 -22.71
CA ALA A 8 -31.92 31.10 -21.34
C ALA A 8 -31.18 29.91 -20.72
N PHE A 9 -30.00 30.12 -20.13
CA PHE A 9 -29.77 29.62 -18.78
C PHE A 9 -28.70 30.47 -18.10
N ALA A 10 -29.09 30.92 -16.92
CA ALA A 10 -28.40 31.84 -16.05
C ALA A 10 -27.07 31.27 -15.54
N ALA A 11 -26.16 32.19 -15.25
CA ALA A 11 -24.95 31.93 -14.49
C ALA A 11 -25.31 31.42 -13.08
N LEU A 12 -24.69 30.32 -12.67
CA LEU A 12 -24.53 29.98 -11.25
C LEU A 12 -23.04 29.79 -10.99
N LEU A 13 -22.42 30.81 -10.38
CA LEU A 13 -21.14 30.71 -9.71
C LEU A 13 -21.36 30.01 -8.37
N VAL A 14 -20.81 28.81 -8.21
CA VAL A 14 -20.53 28.24 -6.88
C VAL A 14 -19.05 27.90 -6.83
N ALA A 15 -18.34 28.62 -5.99
CA ALA A 15 -17.00 28.31 -5.55
C ALA A 15 -17.03 27.10 -4.59
N GLY A 16 -16.05 26.19 -4.68
CA GLY A 16 -15.76 25.26 -3.58
C GLY A 16 -15.13 23.91 -3.96
N CYS A 17 -13.92 23.72 -3.45
CA CYS A 17 -13.18 22.47 -3.15
C CYS A 17 -12.73 21.54 -4.28
N GLY A 18 -11.42 21.24 -4.25
CA GLY A 18 -10.74 20.35 -5.17
C GLY A 18 -11.34 18.95 -5.18
N GLY A 19 -11.97 18.61 -6.29
CA GLY A 19 -12.25 17.23 -6.66
C GLY A 19 -11.03 16.63 -7.33
N GLU A 20 -10.54 15.52 -6.78
CA GLU A 20 -9.76 14.53 -7.49
C GLU A 20 -10.43 14.30 -8.86
N LYS A 21 -9.80 14.77 -9.93
CA LYS A 21 -10.29 14.50 -11.29
C LYS A 21 -9.91 13.07 -11.60
N THR A 22 -10.78 12.13 -11.22
CA THR A 22 -10.86 10.85 -11.91
C THR A 22 -11.27 11.18 -13.34
N VAL A 23 -10.27 11.30 -14.21
CA VAL A 23 -10.48 11.35 -15.64
C VAL A 23 -10.95 9.98 -16.08
N GLU A 24 -12.22 9.90 -16.48
CA GLU A 24 -12.72 8.71 -17.16
C GLU A 24 -11.89 8.50 -18.43
N PRO A 25 -11.39 7.28 -18.69
CA PRO A 25 -10.63 7.02 -19.90
C PRO A 25 -11.53 7.25 -21.12
N THR A 26 -11.15 8.20 -21.97
CA THR A 26 -11.78 8.46 -23.27
C THR A 26 -11.35 7.40 -24.28
N GLY A 27 -11.70 6.14 -24.01
CA GLY A 27 -11.47 5.00 -24.89
C GLY A 27 -11.38 3.67 -24.13
N PRO A 28 -11.64 2.53 -24.80
CA PRO A 28 -11.35 1.23 -24.22
C PRO A 28 -9.83 1.09 -24.04
N VAL A 29 -9.37 1.09 -22.80
CA VAL A 29 -8.04 0.56 -22.46
C VAL A 29 -8.06 -0.94 -22.75
N VAL A 30 -7.61 -1.34 -23.93
CA VAL A 30 -7.33 -2.74 -24.26
C VAL A 30 -6.01 -3.11 -23.59
N GLY A 31 -6.10 -3.40 -22.30
CA GLY A 31 -5.01 -3.85 -21.45
C GLY A 31 -5.58 -4.39 -20.16
N THR A 32 -5.18 -5.59 -19.76
CA THR A 32 -5.56 -6.14 -18.46
C THR A 32 -4.86 -5.30 -17.39
N LEU A 33 -5.61 -4.46 -16.67
CA LEU A 33 -5.12 -3.87 -15.42
C LEU A 33 -4.64 -5.02 -14.52
N PRO A 34 -3.48 -4.92 -13.84
CA PRO A 34 -3.09 -5.91 -12.86
C PRO A 34 -4.21 -6.02 -11.83
N LYS A 35 -4.99 -7.11 -11.90
CA LYS A 35 -6.03 -7.36 -10.92
C LYS A 35 -5.33 -7.71 -9.62
N VAL A 36 -5.40 -6.83 -8.63
CA VAL A 36 -5.06 -7.18 -7.26
C VAL A 36 -5.99 -8.33 -6.86
N GLY A 37 -5.40 -9.51 -6.71
CA GLY A 37 -6.05 -10.73 -6.28
C GLY A 37 -6.23 -10.77 -4.77
N LYS A 38 -6.85 -11.86 -4.29
CA LYS A 38 -6.91 -12.13 -2.86
C LYS A 38 -5.48 -12.27 -2.31
N ALA A 39 -5.20 -11.65 -1.17
CA ALA A 39 -3.90 -11.77 -0.52
C ALA A 39 -3.57 -13.24 -0.18
N ASN A 40 -2.32 -13.63 -0.42
CA ASN A 40 -1.81 -14.99 -0.26
C ASN A 40 -0.60 -15.00 0.68
N PRO A 41 -0.75 -15.47 1.93
CA PRO A 41 0.35 -15.56 2.90
C PRO A 41 1.56 -16.38 2.43
N ALA A 42 1.35 -17.42 1.61
CA ALA A 42 2.47 -18.22 1.10
C ALA A 42 3.33 -17.43 0.09
N ALA A 43 2.67 -16.61 -0.75
CA ALA A 43 3.37 -15.66 -1.63
C ALA A 43 4.05 -14.56 -0.80
N GLY A 44 3.40 -14.08 0.25
CA GLY A 44 3.96 -13.10 1.18
C GLY A 44 5.24 -13.57 1.87
N LYS A 45 5.29 -14.84 2.28
CA LYS A 45 6.52 -15.46 2.81
C LYS A 45 7.67 -15.43 1.81
N LYS A 46 7.38 -15.64 0.52
CA LYS A 46 8.37 -15.52 -0.55
C LYS A 46 8.85 -14.08 -0.71
N VAL A 47 7.93 -13.11 -0.71
CA VAL A 47 8.27 -11.67 -0.76
C VAL A 47 9.17 -11.29 0.43
N PHE A 48 8.85 -11.75 1.64
CA PHE A 48 9.65 -11.52 2.84
C PHE A 48 11.10 -12.03 2.67
N ALA A 49 11.26 -13.24 2.13
CA ALA A 49 12.57 -13.86 1.92
C ALA A 49 13.36 -13.17 0.80
N ASP A 50 12.73 -12.94 -0.36
CA ASP A 50 13.39 -12.38 -1.55
C ASP A 50 13.88 -10.93 -1.33
N ASN A 51 13.20 -10.18 -0.46
CA ASN A 51 13.55 -8.80 -0.13
C ASN A 51 14.44 -8.68 1.12
N GLY A 52 14.95 -9.80 1.64
CA GLY A 52 15.93 -9.78 2.73
C GLY A 52 15.39 -9.33 4.09
N CYS A 53 14.07 -9.28 4.29
CA CYS A 53 13.45 -8.80 5.52
C CYS A 53 13.97 -9.56 6.76
N GLY A 54 14.18 -10.87 6.61
CA GLY A 54 14.67 -11.75 7.69
C GLY A 54 16.12 -11.53 8.10
N GLY A 55 16.92 -10.79 7.31
CA GLY A 55 18.26 -10.39 7.71
C GLY A 55 18.25 -9.34 8.83
N CYS A 56 17.20 -8.52 8.87
CA CYS A 56 17.05 -7.45 9.86
C CYS A 56 16.08 -7.81 10.98
N HIS A 57 15.01 -8.55 10.67
CA HIS A 57 13.92 -8.83 11.59
C HIS A 57 13.87 -10.28 12.04
N THR A 58 13.46 -10.48 13.29
CA THR A 58 13.06 -11.78 13.82
C THR A 58 11.62 -12.04 13.42
N LEU A 59 11.36 -13.24 12.89
CA LEU A 59 10.02 -13.73 12.56
C LEU A 59 10.03 -15.26 12.53
N GLN A 60 9.44 -15.92 13.53
CA GLN A 60 9.47 -17.39 13.63
C GLN A 60 8.77 -18.06 12.44
N ALA A 61 7.67 -17.50 11.95
CA ALA A 61 6.95 -18.03 10.78
C ALA A 61 7.81 -18.07 9.50
N ALA A 62 8.83 -17.22 9.41
CA ALA A 62 9.81 -17.18 8.32
C ALA A 62 11.11 -17.94 8.64
N GLY A 63 11.30 -18.43 9.87
CA GLY A 63 12.58 -18.96 10.34
C GLY A 63 13.68 -17.87 10.40
N ALA A 64 13.28 -16.61 10.59
CA ALA A 64 14.19 -15.47 10.61
C ALA A 64 14.53 -15.05 12.04
N SER A 65 15.77 -14.60 12.24
CA SER A 65 16.32 -14.22 13.55
C SER A 65 17.13 -12.93 13.50
N GLY A 66 16.87 -12.04 12.54
CA GLY A 66 17.53 -10.74 12.46
C GLY A 66 17.22 -9.88 13.67
N GLN A 67 18.18 -9.06 14.10
CA GLN A 67 18.06 -8.21 15.31
C GLN A 67 18.41 -6.74 15.06
N ILE A 68 18.55 -6.34 13.80
CA ILE A 68 18.78 -4.94 13.41
C ILE A 68 17.48 -4.16 13.56
N GLY A 69 16.36 -4.77 13.19
CA GLY A 69 15.00 -4.27 13.38
C GLY A 69 14.26 -4.99 14.51
N PRO A 70 13.05 -4.52 14.86
CA PRO A 70 12.23 -5.14 15.89
C PRO A 70 11.85 -6.57 15.58
N ASP A 71 11.65 -7.33 16.66
CA ASP A 71 11.07 -8.66 16.64
C ASP A 71 9.58 -8.60 16.22
N LEU A 72 9.29 -9.08 15.00
CA LEU A 72 7.98 -8.95 14.38
C LEU A 72 6.92 -9.81 15.09
N ASP A 73 7.31 -10.93 15.70
CA ASP A 73 6.42 -11.77 16.52
C ASP A 73 5.95 -11.05 17.81
N LYS A 74 6.58 -9.91 18.16
CA LYS A 74 6.19 -9.08 19.30
C LYS A 74 5.51 -7.80 18.87
N VAL A 75 6.12 -7.03 17.97
CA VAL A 75 5.67 -5.67 17.67
C VAL A 75 4.42 -5.62 16.79
N LEU A 76 4.13 -6.69 16.04
CA LEU A 76 2.95 -6.76 15.17
C LEU A 76 1.71 -7.29 15.89
N LYS A 77 1.83 -7.77 17.13
CA LYS A 77 0.69 -8.30 17.90
C LYS A 77 -0.38 -7.22 18.11
N GLY A 78 -1.59 -7.52 17.65
CA GLY A 78 -2.74 -6.61 17.74
C GLY A 78 -2.70 -5.42 16.78
N LYS A 79 -1.74 -5.38 15.85
CA LYS A 79 -1.70 -4.40 14.77
C LYS A 79 -2.58 -4.86 13.61
N ASP A 80 -3.23 -3.90 12.95
CA ASP A 80 -4.04 -4.19 11.78
C ASP A 80 -3.20 -4.22 10.49
N ALA A 81 -3.84 -4.60 9.38
CA ALA A 81 -3.20 -4.71 8.09
C ALA A 81 -2.66 -3.36 7.57
N GLU A 82 -3.36 -2.26 7.85
CA GLU A 82 -3.00 -0.94 7.33
C GLU A 82 -1.78 -0.38 8.05
N PHE A 83 -1.69 -0.62 9.37
CA PHE A 83 -0.49 -0.34 10.15
C PHE A 83 0.72 -1.06 9.56
N ILE A 84 0.64 -2.38 9.36
CA ILE A 84 1.74 -3.20 8.83
C ILE A 84 2.14 -2.70 7.45
N LYS A 85 1.15 -2.42 6.59
CA LYS A 85 1.38 -1.90 5.24
C LYS A 85 2.13 -0.57 5.28
N THR A 86 1.68 0.37 6.12
CA THR A 86 2.31 1.67 6.30
C THR A 86 3.74 1.52 6.82
N SER A 87 3.97 0.65 7.82
CA SER A 87 5.32 0.37 8.33
C SER A 87 6.27 -0.19 7.27
N ILE A 88 5.77 -0.79 6.20
CA ILE A 88 6.60 -1.29 5.08
C ILE A 88 6.81 -0.20 4.03
N SER A 89 5.75 0.51 3.63
CA SER A 89 5.81 1.50 2.55
C SER A 89 6.39 2.85 2.98
N ASP A 90 6.22 3.21 4.25
CA ASP A 90 6.74 4.42 4.89
C ASP A 90 7.27 4.07 6.30
N PRO A 91 8.43 3.40 6.38
CA PRO A 91 8.95 2.88 7.66
C PRO A 91 9.40 3.96 8.64
N ASN A 92 9.51 5.23 8.22
CA ASN A 92 9.79 6.35 9.12
C ASN A 92 8.52 7.01 9.68
N ALA A 93 7.32 6.66 9.18
CA ALA A 93 6.05 7.20 9.69
C ALA A 93 5.83 6.89 11.17
N GLU A 94 6.17 5.67 11.58
CA GLU A 94 6.17 5.25 12.99
C GLU A 94 7.36 4.31 13.24
N ILE A 95 8.25 4.71 14.14
CA ILE A 95 9.46 3.95 14.46
C ILE A 95 9.25 3.27 15.81
N ALA A 96 9.49 1.95 15.86
CA ALA A 96 9.41 1.19 17.09
C ALA A 96 10.37 1.75 18.17
N PRO A 97 9.99 1.77 19.46
CA PRO A 97 10.84 2.26 20.52
C PRO A 97 12.23 1.59 20.53
N GLY A 98 13.28 2.41 20.59
CA GLY A 98 14.67 1.95 20.61
C GLY A 98 15.34 1.81 19.23
N TYR A 99 14.62 2.05 18.12
CA TYR A 99 15.17 2.01 16.77
C TYR A 99 15.41 3.42 16.20
N GLN A 100 16.33 3.52 15.24
CA GLN A 100 16.68 4.78 14.60
C GLN A 100 15.96 4.94 13.24
N PRO A 101 15.66 6.17 12.80
CA PRO A 101 15.13 6.42 11.47
C PRO A 101 16.12 5.98 10.39
N ASN A 102 15.61 5.71 9.18
CA ASN A 102 16.39 5.38 7.98
C ASN A 102 17.20 4.06 8.05
N VAL A 103 16.92 3.18 9.02
CA VAL A 103 17.52 1.84 9.07
C VAL A 103 16.81 0.87 8.11
N MET A 104 15.47 0.95 8.05
CA MET A 104 14.68 0.18 7.09
C MET A 104 14.69 0.88 5.72
N PRO A 105 14.89 0.15 4.61
CA PRO A 105 14.84 0.73 3.26
C PRO A 105 13.51 1.46 2.99
N GLN A 106 13.61 2.67 2.45
CA GLN A 106 12.45 3.56 2.20
C GLN A 106 11.79 3.29 0.84
N SER A 107 12.35 2.38 0.03
CA SER A 107 11.93 2.16 -1.35
C SER A 107 10.86 1.07 -1.51
N TYR A 108 10.53 0.31 -0.47
CA TYR A 108 9.57 -0.79 -0.60
C TYR A 108 8.18 -0.36 -1.06
N GLY A 109 7.75 0.86 -0.74
CA GLY A 109 6.47 1.41 -1.20
C GLY A 109 6.39 1.59 -2.72
N SER A 110 7.53 1.72 -3.41
CA SER A 110 7.60 1.84 -4.87
C SER A 110 8.15 0.59 -5.57
N GLU A 111 8.95 -0.22 -4.88
CA GLU A 111 9.53 -1.45 -5.42
C GLU A 111 8.57 -2.64 -5.35
N LEU A 112 7.71 -2.72 -4.33
CA LEU A 112 6.72 -3.78 -4.20
C LEU A 112 5.45 -3.39 -4.93
N THR A 113 4.95 -4.29 -5.78
CA THR A 113 3.61 -4.14 -6.34
C THR A 113 2.56 -4.20 -5.23
N SER A 114 1.38 -3.61 -5.47
CA SER A 114 0.26 -3.67 -4.52
C SER A 114 -0.10 -5.11 -4.12
N GLN A 115 0.03 -6.08 -5.04
CA GLN A 115 -0.21 -7.48 -4.72
C GLN A 115 0.86 -8.05 -3.79
N GLN A 116 2.14 -7.82 -4.08
CA GLN A 116 3.24 -8.30 -3.23
C GLN A 116 3.15 -7.71 -1.82
N LEU A 117 2.82 -6.42 -1.71
CA LEU A 117 2.64 -5.77 -0.43
C LEU A 117 1.46 -6.36 0.35
N ASN A 118 0.32 -6.60 -0.31
CA ASN A 118 -0.83 -7.23 0.33
C ASN A 118 -0.55 -8.67 0.76
N ASP A 119 0.15 -9.45 -0.08
CA ASP A 119 0.57 -10.81 0.24
C ASP A 119 1.52 -10.82 1.45
N LEU A 120 2.49 -9.90 1.46
CA LEU A 120 3.45 -9.72 2.56
C LEU A 120 2.73 -9.36 3.86
N VAL A 121 1.82 -8.40 3.84
CA VAL A 121 1.00 -8.03 5.01
C VAL A 121 0.22 -9.24 5.51
N ALA A 122 -0.44 -9.98 4.61
CA ALA A 122 -1.20 -11.17 4.98
C ALA A 122 -0.32 -12.27 5.60
N PHE A 123 0.94 -12.40 5.16
CA PHE A 123 1.91 -13.30 5.79
C PHE A 123 2.32 -12.82 7.19
N LEU A 124 2.63 -11.53 7.34
CA LEU A 124 3.05 -10.95 8.62
C LEU A 124 1.96 -11.01 9.69
N GLN A 125 0.68 -11.05 9.30
CA GLN A 125 -0.44 -11.25 10.21
C GLN A 125 -0.63 -12.70 10.70
N THR A 126 0.19 -13.65 10.23
CA THR A 126 0.11 -15.06 10.66
C THR A 126 0.98 -15.41 11.86
N GLY A 127 1.90 -14.51 12.26
CA GLY A 127 2.76 -14.64 13.45
C GLY A 127 2.17 -13.91 14.65
#